data_AF-A0AAE0LE14-F1
#
_entry.id   AF-A0AAE0LE14-F1
#
_cell.length_a   1.000
_cell.length_b   1.000
_cell.length_c   1.000
_cell.angle_alpha   90.00
_cell.angle_beta   90.00
_cell.angle_gamma   90.00
#
_symmetry.space_group_name_H-M   'P 1'
#
loop_
_entity.id
_entity.type
_entity.pdbx_description
1 polymer ?
#
loop_
_entity_poly.entity_id
_entity_poly.type
_entity_poly.pdbx_seq_one_letter_code
_entity_poly.pdbx_strand_id
1 'polypeptide(L)'
;MGKMKKTRKFAEVKRMLPPKDGKIKKDEPKKGAKSKSKNLDGDEEEKRHVTAAPTALFFKYNTSLGPPYQVLIDTNFINFSIRNKLDICQEMMNCLYAKCTAYITDCVMAELEKLGQKYRVALRIAKDPKFERLPCTHIGTYADDCIVERVTQ
;
A
#
# COMPACT_ATOMS: atom_id res chain seq x y z
N MET A 1 -6.19 -54.08 63.05
CA MET A 1 -5.41 -52.83 62.90
C MET A 1 -6.06 -51.96 61.83
N GLY A 2 -6.51 -50.75 62.17
CA GLY A 2 -7.22 -49.86 61.25
C GLY A 2 -6.27 -49.21 60.23
N LYS A 3 -6.64 -49.21 58.94
CA LYS A 3 -5.83 -48.65 57.84
C LYS A 3 -5.62 -47.14 58.02
N MET A 4 -4.39 -46.68 57.82
CA MET A 4 -4.00 -45.28 57.93
C MET A 4 -4.76 -44.42 56.91
N LYS A 5 -5.46 -43.39 57.37
CA LYS A 5 -6.25 -42.50 56.51
C LYS A 5 -5.32 -41.56 55.72
N LYS A 6 -5.61 -41.35 54.43
CA LYS A 6 -4.88 -40.39 53.59
C LYS A 6 -4.94 -38.99 54.23
N THR A 7 -3.78 -38.37 54.43
CA THR A 7 -3.66 -37.03 54.99
C THR A 7 -4.13 -35.99 53.96
N ARG A 8 -4.79 -34.93 54.42
CA ARG A 8 -5.26 -33.84 53.56
C ARG A 8 -4.08 -32.99 53.11
N LYS A 9 -4.12 -32.48 51.88
CA LYS A 9 -3.11 -31.55 51.38
C LYS A 9 -3.36 -30.15 51.94
N PHE A 10 -2.29 -29.45 52.32
CA PHE A 10 -2.37 -28.06 52.77
C PHE A 10 -2.55 -27.12 51.57
N ALA A 11 -3.31 -26.02 51.75
CA ALA A 11 -3.58 -24.98 50.75
C ALA A 11 -4.23 -25.47 49.43
N GLU A 12 -5.15 -26.43 49.51
CA GLU A 12 -5.92 -26.87 48.34
C GLU A 12 -6.98 -25.81 47.97
N VAL A 13 -6.80 -25.19 46.80
CA VAL A 13 -7.72 -24.17 46.25
C VAL A 13 -8.62 -24.75 45.15
N LYS A 14 -9.78 -24.13 44.96
CA LYS A 14 -10.67 -24.46 43.83
C LYS A 14 -9.94 -24.18 42.52
N ARG A 15 -9.94 -25.15 41.57
CA ARG A 15 -9.33 -24.97 40.25
C ARG A 15 -10.02 -23.82 39.51
N MET A 16 -9.30 -22.74 39.25
CA MET A 16 -9.72 -21.63 38.40
C MET A 16 -9.03 -21.72 37.05
N LEU A 17 -9.62 -21.11 36.03
CA LEU A 17 -9.06 -21.07 34.68
C LEU A 17 -7.80 -20.17 34.67
N PRO A 18 -6.59 -20.69 34.38
CA PRO A 18 -5.38 -19.88 34.33
C PRO A 18 -5.40 -18.86 33.17
N PRO A 19 -4.79 -17.67 33.32
CA PRO A 19 -4.77 -16.63 32.26
C PRO A 19 -4.03 -17.01 30.97
N LYS A 20 -3.34 -18.16 30.96
CA LYS A 20 -2.58 -18.73 29.83
C LYS A 20 -3.29 -19.94 29.22
N ASP A 21 -4.54 -20.23 29.60
CA ASP A 21 -5.27 -21.35 29.04
C ASP A 21 -5.51 -21.15 27.55
N GLY A 22 -5.20 -22.17 26.75
CA GLY A 22 -5.33 -22.11 25.28
C GLY A 22 -6.77 -21.95 24.80
N LYS A 23 -7.75 -22.16 25.70
CA LYS A 23 -9.19 -21.95 25.45
C LYS A 23 -9.63 -20.50 25.66
N ILE A 24 -8.81 -19.69 26.33
CA ILE A 24 -9.05 -18.25 26.46
C ILE A 24 -8.63 -17.61 25.13
N LYS A 25 -9.59 -17.40 24.23
CA LYS A 25 -9.42 -16.47 23.12
C LYS A 25 -9.33 -15.07 23.72
N LYS A 26 -8.12 -14.64 24.06
CA LYS A 26 -7.84 -13.20 24.20
C LYS A 26 -8.05 -12.63 22.80
N ASP A 27 -9.03 -11.75 22.63
CA ASP A 27 -9.08 -10.89 21.44
C ASP A 27 -7.67 -10.33 21.27
N GLU A 28 -7.03 -10.69 20.18
CA GLU A 28 -5.58 -10.57 20.04
C GLU A 28 -5.19 -9.09 19.90
N PRO A 29 -4.43 -8.47 20.84
CA PRO A 29 -3.39 -7.54 20.45
C PRO A 29 -2.14 -8.37 20.15
N LYS A 30 -2.22 -9.27 19.16
CA LYS A 30 -1.10 -10.17 18.78
C LYS A 30 -0.88 -10.29 17.27
N LYS A 31 -1.34 -9.33 16.47
CA LYS A 31 -0.81 -9.15 15.11
C LYS A 31 0.58 -8.48 15.05
N GLY A 32 1.13 -8.03 16.19
CA GLY A 32 2.52 -7.55 16.29
C GLY A 32 3.54 -8.59 16.77
N ALA A 33 3.11 -9.76 17.27
CA ALA A 33 4.01 -10.74 17.90
C ALA A 33 3.90 -12.17 17.33
N LYS A 34 2.92 -12.46 16.46
CA LYS A 34 2.74 -13.77 15.81
C LYS A 34 3.38 -13.91 14.42
N SER A 35 4.25 -12.98 14.03
CA SER A 35 5.21 -13.19 12.94
C SER A 35 6.56 -13.75 13.43
N LYS A 36 6.71 -14.09 14.72
CA LYS A 36 7.94 -14.73 15.27
C LYS A 36 7.77 -16.21 15.65
N SER A 37 6.77 -16.93 15.11
CA SER A 37 6.62 -18.38 15.39
C SER A 37 6.15 -19.22 14.20
N LYS A 38 6.63 -18.89 13.01
CA LYS A 38 6.99 -19.87 11.99
C LYS A 38 8.42 -19.55 11.61
N ASN A 39 9.37 -20.12 12.34
CA ASN A 39 10.75 -20.36 11.94
C ASN A 39 11.28 -21.35 12.98
N LEU A 40 10.94 -22.62 12.76
CA LEU A 40 11.65 -23.77 13.34
C LEU A 40 12.79 -24.21 12.42
N ASP A 41 13.10 -23.43 11.39
CA ASP A 41 14.22 -23.62 10.48
C ASP A 41 14.87 -22.26 10.26
N GLY A 42 16.15 -22.15 10.63
CA GLY A 42 17.04 -21.06 10.24
C GLY A 42 17.05 -19.85 11.18
N ASP A 43 18.20 -19.62 11.81
CA ASP A 43 18.64 -18.33 12.31
C ASP A 43 18.65 -17.31 11.16
N GLU A 44 17.50 -16.73 10.82
CA GLU A 44 17.45 -15.55 9.97
C GLU A 44 17.87 -14.35 10.84
N GLU A 45 19.16 -14.03 10.78
CA GLU A 45 19.70 -12.75 11.26
C GLU A 45 18.72 -11.62 10.91
N GLU A 46 18.43 -10.73 11.86
CA GLU A 46 17.65 -9.51 11.58
C GLU A 46 18.44 -8.66 10.57
N LYS A 47 18.25 -8.93 9.28
CA LYS A 47 18.91 -8.23 8.18
C LYS A 47 18.45 -6.79 8.21
N ARG A 48 19.37 -5.87 8.53
CA ARG A 48 19.12 -4.43 8.44
C ARG A 48 18.92 -4.08 6.97
N HIS A 49 17.66 -3.95 6.55
CA HIS A 49 17.33 -3.51 5.21
C HIS A 49 17.47 -1.98 5.14
N VAL A 50 18.65 -1.51 4.77
CA VAL A 50 18.87 -0.09 4.42
C VAL A 50 18.62 0.03 2.93
N THR A 51 17.61 0.82 2.55
CA THR A 51 17.36 1.13 1.14
C THR A 51 18.50 1.99 0.59
N ALA A 52 19.14 1.51 -0.47
CA ALA A 52 20.17 2.27 -1.15
C ALA A 52 19.54 3.45 -1.92
N ALA A 53 20.27 4.56 -2.02
CA ALA A 53 19.84 5.67 -2.85
C ALA A 53 19.88 5.29 -4.35
N PRO A 54 18.91 5.74 -5.16
CA PRO A 54 18.90 5.52 -6.60
C PRO A 54 20.19 6.03 -7.27
N THR A 55 20.74 5.25 -8.20
CA THR A 55 21.93 5.62 -8.98
C THR A 55 21.70 6.81 -9.92
N ALA A 56 20.44 7.06 -10.30
CA ALA A 56 20.05 8.19 -11.14
C ALA A 56 20.03 9.54 -10.41
N LEU A 57 20.20 9.57 -9.09
CA LEU A 57 20.19 10.79 -8.31
C LEU A 57 21.61 11.33 -8.07
N PHE A 58 21.90 12.50 -8.60
CA PHE A 58 23.03 13.32 -8.18
C PHE A 58 22.58 14.26 -7.06
N PHE A 59 22.86 13.88 -5.81
CA PHE A 59 22.28 14.50 -4.61
C PHE A 59 20.74 14.47 -4.64
N LYS A 60 20.10 15.58 -5.02
CA LYS A 60 18.64 15.71 -5.18
C LYS A 60 18.21 15.84 -6.65
N TYR A 61 19.16 15.98 -7.57
CA TYR A 61 18.89 16.14 -8.99
C TYR A 61 18.79 14.78 -9.65
N ASN A 62 17.64 14.49 -10.27
CA ASN A 62 17.43 13.24 -10.98
C ASN A 62 17.90 13.38 -12.44
N THR A 63 19.00 12.72 -12.80
CA THR A 63 19.59 12.78 -14.14
C THR A 63 18.84 11.90 -15.14
N SER A 64 17.95 10.99 -14.71
CA SER A 64 17.17 10.15 -15.62
C SER A 64 15.95 10.86 -16.21
N LEU A 65 15.57 12.01 -15.67
CA LEU A 65 14.45 12.79 -16.19
C LEU A 65 14.89 13.55 -17.45
N GLY A 66 14.42 13.10 -18.60
CA GLY A 66 14.62 13.77 -19.88
C GLY A 66 13.46 13.52 -20.84
N PRO A 67 13.38 14.26 -21.96
CA PRO A 67 12.37 14.01 -22.98
C PRO A 67 12.56 12.63 -23.64
N PRO A 68 11.48 11.87 -23.92
CA PRO A 68 10.08 12.18 -23.62
C PRO A 68 9.73 11.99 -22.14
N TYR A 69 9.11 13.00 -21.52
CA TYR A 69 8.73 12.92 -20.12
C TYR A 69 7.56 11.96 -19.92
N GLN A 70 7.66 11.11 -18.91
CA GLN A 70 6.61 10.19 -18.51
C GLN A 70 5.93 10.75 -17.27
N VAL A 71 4.65 11.10 -17.39
CA VAL A 71 3.91 11.79 -16.33
C VAL A 71 2.76 10.92 -15.84
N LEU A 72 2.78 10.58 -14.55
CA LEU A 72 1.67 9.91 -13.87
C LEU A 72 0.59 10.94 -13.54
N ILE A 73 -0.67 10.61 -13.86
CA ILE A 73 -1.82 11.48 -13.63
C ILE A 73 -2.71 10.89 -12.54
N ASP A 74 -3.15 11.76 -11.62
CA ASP A 74 -4.11 11.46 -10.57
C ASP A 74 -5.54 11.96 -10.91
N THR A 75 -6.55 11.42 -10.21
CA THR A 75 -7.96 11.77 -10.33
C THR A 75 -8.21 13.25 -10.09
N ASN A 76 -7.54 13.86 -9.11
CA ASN A 76 -7.69 15.27 -8.79
C ASN A 76 -7.18 16.15 -9.93
N PHE A 77 -6.05 15.77 -10.52
CA PHE A 77 -5.47 16.51 -11.65
C PHE A 77 -6.42 16.53 -12.85
N ILE A 78 -7.04 15.38 -13.18
CA ILE A 78 -8.03 15.28 -14.26
C ILE A 78 -9.24 16.17 -13.95
N ASN A 79 -9.73 16.15 -12.71
CA ASN A 79 -10.86 16.96 -12.28
C ASN A 79 -10.57 18.47 -12.37
N PHE A 80 -9.39 18.91 -11.96
CA PHE A 80 -8.99 20.32 -12.07
C PHE A 80 -8.79 20.75 -13.53
N SER A 81 -8.21 19.88 -14.36
CA SER A 81 -8.03 20.15 -15.79
C SER A 81 -9.36 20.37 -16.50
N ILE A 82 -10.38 19.57 -16.20
CA ILE A 82 -11.74 19.75 -16.75
C ILE A 82 -12.38 21.06 -16.28
N ARG A 83 -12.26 21.38 -14.98
CA ARG A 83 -12.81 22.64 -14.43
C ARG A 83 -12.20 23.86 -15.11
N ASN A 84 -10.90 23.80 -15.40
CA ASN A 84 -10.15 24.87 -16.05
C ASN A 84 -10.20 24.82 -17.57
N LYS A 85 -10.89 23.82 -18.16
CA LYS A 85 -11.01 23.60 -19.61
C LYS A 85 -9.66 23.46 -20.32
N LEU A 86 -8.72 22.77 -19.68
CA LEU A 86 -7.38 22.51 -20.21
C LEU A 86 -7.33 21.13 -20.88
N ASP A 87 -6.74 21.04 -22.06
CA ASP A 87 -6.38 19.75 -22.66
C ASP A 87 -5.07 19.26 -22.04
N ILE A 88 -5.15 18.16 -21.28
CA ILE A 88 -4.05 17.63 -20.48
C ILE A 88 -2.81 17.36 -21.33
N CYS A 89 -2.95 16.73 -22.50
CA CYS A 89 -1.79 16.36 -23.31
C CYS A 89 -1.10 17.58 -23.92
N GLN A 90 -1.89 18.53 -24.44
CA GLN A 90 -1.37 19.73 -25.08
C GLN A 90 -0.75 20.68 -24.08
N GLU A 91 -1.44 20.96 -22.97
CA GLU A 91 -0.95 21.87 -21.94
C GLU A 91 0.28 21.32 -21.21
N MET A 92 0.40 20.00 -21.09
CA MET A 92 1.59 19.38 -20.52
C MET A 92 2.83 19.56 -21.42
N MET A 93 2.65 19.46 -22.74
CA MET A 93 3.72 19.77 -23.70
C MET A 93 4.09 21.27 -23.69
N ASN A 94 3.11 22.16 -23.55
CA ASN A 94 3.35 23.60 -23.42
C ASN A 94 4.09 23.96 -22.12
N CYS A 95 3.78 23.26 -21.03
CA CYS A 95 4.40 23.49 -19.71
C CYS A 95 5.86 23.02 -19.67
N LEU A 96 6.14 21.83 -20.18
CA LEU A 96 7.47 21.21 -20.13
C LEU A 96 8.34 21.52 -21.36
N TYR A 97 7.78 22.17 -22.38
CA TYR A 97 8.42 22.45 -23.68
C TYR A 97 9.05 21.22 -24.34
N ALA A 98 8.46 20.05 -24.11
CA ALA A 98 8.98 18.76 -24.56
C ALA A 98 7.85 17.76 -24.83
N LYS A 99 8.15 16.68 -25.56
CA LYS A 99 7.22 15.57 -25.76
C LYS A 99 6.92 14.90 -24.41
N CYS A 100 5.64 14.75 -24.10
CA CYS A 100 5.19 14.14 -22.85
C CYS A 100 4.23 12.98 -23.15
N THR A 101 4.41 11.87 -22.43
CA THR A 101 3.50 10.72 -22.44
C THR A 101 2.76 10.67 -21.11
N ALA A 102 1.44 10.68 -21.20
CA ALA A 102 0.55 10.74 -20.07
C ALA A 102 0.14 9.32 -19.63
N TYR A 103 0.40 8.97 -18.38
CA TYR A 103 0.13 7.65 -17.83
C TYR A 103 -0.98 7.69 -16.78
N ILE A 104 -1.93 6.77 -16.89
CA ILE A 104 -3.02 6.58 -15.93
C ILE A 104 -2.90 5.18 -15.35
N THR A 105 -2.91 5.08 -14.02
CA THR A 105 -2.90 3.80 -13.33
C THR A 105 -4.31 3.21 -13.21
N ASP A 106 -4.41 1.89 -13.12
CA ASP A 106 -5.70 1.21 -12.93
C ASP A 106 -6.43 1.67 -11.66
N CYS A 107 -5.71 2.10 -10.63
CA CYS A 107 -6.31 2.57 -9.37
C CYS A 107 -6.95 3.94 -9.51
N VAL A 108 -6.28 4.87 -10.18
CA VAL A 108 -6.85 6.19 -10.56
C VAL A 108 -8.11 5.98 -11.40
N MET A 109 -8.07 5.00 -12.30
CA MET A 109 -9.24 4.65 -13.10
C MET A 109 -10.39 4.13 -12.25
N ALA A 110 -10.11 3.22 -11.32
CA ALA A 110 -11.11 2.65 -10.41
C ALA A 110 -11.71 3.70 -9.48
N GLU A 111 -10.93 4.67 -9.02
CA GLU A 111 -11.42 5.81 -8.24
C GLU A 111 -12.37 6.70 -9.05
N LEU A 112 -12.02 7.02 -10.30
CA LEU A 112 -12.91 7.76 -11.20
C LEU A 112 -14.24 7.04 -11.44
N GLU A 113 -14.23 5.71 -11.52
CA GLU A 113 -15.45 4.90 -11.65
C GLU A 113 -16.30 4.92 -10.37
N LYS A 114 -15.67 4.95 -9.19
CA LYS A 114 -16.36 5.06 -7.89
C LYS A 114 -17.01 6.43 -7.65
N LEU A 115 -16.42 7.50 -8.17
CA LEU A 115 -16.98 8.86 -8.06
C LEU A 115 -18.34 9.00 -8.80
N GLY A 116 -18.70 8.02 -9.64
CA GLY A 116 -20.03 7.85 -10.20
C GLY A 116 -20.33 8.76 -11.40
N GLN A 117 -21.63 8.93 -11.68
CA GLN A 117 -22.08 9.55 -12.94
C GLN A 117 -21.68 11.03 -13.09
N LYS A 118 -21.48 11.76 -11.99
CA LYS A 118 -21.05 13.17 -12.02
C LYS A 118 -19.72 13.36 -12.75
N TYR A 119 -18.85 12.36 -12.70
CA TYR A 119 -17.51 12.39 -13.29
C TYR A 119 -17.39 11.59 -14.60
N ARG A 120 -18.52 11.35 -15.28
CA ARG A 120 -18.55 10.60 -16.55
C ARG A 120 -17.71 11.26 -17.65
N VAL A 121 -17.57 12.58 -17.63
CA VAL A 121 -16.71 13.32 -18.58
C VAL A 121 -15.23 13.03 -18.29
N ALA A 122 -14.82 13.08 -17.02
CA ALA A 122 -13.47 12.69 -16.59
C ALA A 122 -13.16 11.25 -16.97
N LEU A 123 -14.12 10.33 -16.76
CA LEU A 123 -13.97 8.93 -17.12
C LEU A 123 -13.80 8.72 -18.64
N ARG A 124 -14.47 9.52 -19.48
CA ARG A 124 -14.30 9.45 -20.93
C ARG A 124 -12.94 9.96 -21.37
N ILE A 125 -12.47 11.07 -20.80
CA ILE A 125 -11.14 11.63 -21.08
C ILE A 125 -10.05 10.64 -20.65
N ALA A 126 -10.18 10.04 -19.46
CA ALA A 126 -9.23 9.04 -18.98
C ALA A 126 -9.20 7.73 -19.82
N LYS A 127 -10.22 7.47 -20.65
CA LYS A 127 -10.28 6.34 -21.60
C LYS A 127 -9.78 6.71 -23.01
N ASP A 128 -9.36 7.95 -23.24
CA ASP A 128 -8.82 8.38 -24.52
C ASP A 128 -7.51 7.61 -24.81
N PRO A 129 -7.33 7.02 -26.02
CA PRO A 129 -6.09 6.32 -26.40
C PRO A 129 -4.81 7.17 -26.32
N LYS A 130 -4.92 8.49 -26.18
CA LYS A 130 -3.75 9.35 -25.90
C LYS A 130 -3.09 9.07 -24.55
N PHE A 131 -3.83 8.50 -23.59
CA PHE A 131 -3.31 8.11 -22.29
C PHE A 131 -2.87 6.65 -22.30
N GLU A 132 -1.65 6.39 -21.84
CA GLU A 132 -1.14 5.04 -21.66
C GLU A 132 -1.59 4.49 -20.31
N ARG A 133 -2.14 3.28 -20.30
CA ARG A 133 -2.59 2.62 -19.07
C ARG A 133 -1.47 1.80 -18.44
N LEU A 134 -1.29 1.99 -17.14
CA LEU A 134 -0.35 1.23 -16.34
C LEU A 134 -1.10 0.27 -15.41
N PRO A 135 -0.88 -1.05 -15.55
CA PRO A 135 -1.52 -2.02 -14.67
C PRO A 135 -0.98 -1.92 -13.25
N CYS A 136 -1.86 -2.13 -12.28
CA CYS A 136 -1.53 -2.15 -10.85
C CYS A 136 -1.71 -3.56 -10.28
N THR A 137 -0.77 -4.00 -9.43
CA THR A 137 -0.75 -5.36 -8.87
C THR A 137 -1.03 -5.41 -7.36
N HIS A 138 -1.48 -4.32 -6.75
CA HIS A 138 -1.76 -4.26 -5.31
C HIS A 138 -3.25 -4.49 -5.00
N ILE A 139 -3.52 -4.86 -3.76
CA ILE A 139 -4.89 -5.05 -3.27
C ILE A 139 -5.42 -3.69 -2.83
N GLY A 140 -6.59 -3.33 -3.35
CA GLY A 140 -7.17 -2.02 -3.11
C GLY A 140 -7.11 -1.15 -4.35
N THR A 141 -7.51 0.10 -4.19
CA THR A 141 -7.69 1.05 -5.30
C THR A 141 -7.38 2.46 -4.84
N TYR A 142 -6.53 2.59 -3.81
CA TYR A 142 -6.14 3.89 -3.28
C TYR A 142 -4.99 4.41 -4.13
N ALA A 143 -5.26 5.42 -4.95
CA ALA A 143 -4.35 5.90 -5.97
C ALA A 143 -3.08 6.54 -5.37
N ASP A 144 -3.22 7.27 -4.26
CA ASP A 144 -2.09 7.96 -3.62
C ASP A 144 -0.98 6.99 -3.23
N ASP A 145 -1.32 5.92 -2.50
CA ASP A 145 -0.35 4.90 -2.07
C ASP A 145 0.30 4.22 -3.28
N CYS A 146 -0.49 3.92 -4.32
CA CYS A 146 0.04 3.34 -5.55
C CYS A 146 1.05 4.26 -6.25
N ILE A 147 0.75 5.55 -6.35
CA ILE A 147 1.62 6.52 -7.03
C ILE A 147 2.89 6.71 -6.23
N VAL A 148 2.79 6.84 -4.90
CA VAL A 148 3.96 6.97 -4.02
C VAL A 148 4.84 5.73 -4.13
N GLU A 149 4.27 4.52 -3.99
CA GLU A 149 5.03 3.28 -4.06
C GLU A 149 5.76 3.14 -5.41
N ARG A 150 5.07 3.46 -6.51
CA ARG A 150 5.63 3.41 -7.87
C ARG A 150 6.75 4.42 -8.12
N VAL A 151 6.67 5.61 -7.53
CA VAL A 151 7.72 6.64 -7.66
C VAL A 151 8.89 6.39 -6.71
N THR A 152 8.65 5.69 -5.59
CA THR A 152 9.72 5.35 -4.63
C THR A 152 10.54 4.12 -5.01
N GLN A 153 10.00 3.22 -5.85
CA GLN A 153 10.76 2.11 -6.44
C GLN A 153 11.83 2.61 -7.41
#